data_AF-A0A2T6DDM9-F1
#
_entry.id   AF-A0A2T6DDM9-F1
#
_cell.length_a   1.000
_cell.length_b   1.000
_cell.length_c   1.000
_cell.angle_alpha   90.00
_cell.angle_beta   90.00
_cell.angle_gamma   90.00
#
_symmetry.space_group_name_H-M   'P 1'
#
loop_
_entity.id
_entity.type
_entity.pdbx_description
1 polymer ?
#
loop_
_entity_poly.entity_id
_entity_poly.type
_entity_poly.pdbx_seq_one_letter_code
_entity_poly.pdbx_strand_id
1 'polypeptide(L)'
;MKHKISYLLMLLFAGFCAMTSAEAGKLSLTTNPAHFTVDGQRYVIVSLDDSVSFSAAPEHQLDSLSWSFTNGEPGSGTGNGPHVVQYTVPPLDGSDQLENVTFTSHRQNSTGNPCVTTDKITCKVAVASIRRAVSHPEDEENFEPVTETNRKVYPGQKMILECNVPFFTVQEYKWEIPGTIFKHWTAGQTSASLTQVPPAELTEKVVRFYWASTGMETEVICKVKINNAWHNIKVKLDIERPITEFTKKVGEARMKGSSIGFYDIEADNTSIEGMDIHGKVQMPDGEDFGEWNWVQLVTTSRQYDYFPVPPATVGKQTKAVKTGLTGLDGTYPFEPSPYASYPGGAGSWLTSTTMRRILDSPKNGFNPPQNSPFGTAYSRVAITNESFVTYMMFLPPGHDSRYVPLLKMGWSFKIEVARPSETDPWAVVGIPEQMESPGDGDIVETSEHPVWDFNSAPYLNTEVER
;
A
#
# COMPACT_ATOMS: atom_id res chain seq x y z
N MET A 1 12.23 -83.96 -67.29
CA MET A 1 11.49 -84.57 -66.16
C MET A 1 12.44 -84.76 -64.98
N LYS A 2 11.99 -84.38 -63.78
CA LYS A 2 12.67 -84.44 -62.46
C LYS A 2 13.83 -83.44 -62.27
N HIS A 3 13.50 -82.30 -61.64
CA HIS A 3 14.47 -81.40 -61.02
C HIS A 3 14.26 -81.35 -59.50
N LYS A 4 15.40 -81.34 -58.81
CA LYS A 4 15.61 -81.29 -57.37
C LYS A 4 15.00 -80.01 -56.79
N ILE A 5 14.36 -80.11 -55.62
CA ILE A 5 14.08 -78.97 -54.75
C ILE A 5 14.80 -79.24 -53.42
N SER A 6 15.83 -78.44 -53.16
CA SER A 6 16.52 -78.34 -51.87
C SER A 6 15.64 -77.60 -50.86
N TYR A 7 15.58 -78.14 -49.65
CA TYR A 7 15.10 -77.41 -48.47
C TYR A 7 16.16 -76.37 -48.07
N LEU A 8 15.79 -75.08 -48.05
CA LEU A 8 16.54 -74.03 -47.38
C LEU A 8 15.70 -73.56 -46.19
N LEU A 9 16.14 -73.94 -44.99
CA LEU A 9 15.63 -73.52 -43.70
C LEU A 9 16.11 -72.09 -43.45
N MET A 10 15.21 -71.10 -43.48
CA MET A 10 15.52 -69.73 -43.09
C MET A 10 15.00 -69.50 -41.67
N LEU A 11 15.92 -69.51 -40.70
CA LEU A 11 15.67 -69.09 -39.32
C LEU A 11 15.31 -67.60 -39.31
N LEU A 12 14.06 -67.28 -38.97
CA LEU A 12 13.71 -65.95 -38.45
C LEU A 12 14.18 -65.88 -36.99
N PHE A 13 15.30 -65.21 -36.75
CA PHE A 13 15.63 -64.69 -35.42
C PHE A 13 14.64 -63.57 -35.10
N ALA A 14 13.58 -63.88 -34.36
CA ALA A 14 12.88 -62.88 -33.58
C ALA A 14 13.85 -62.42 -32.49
N GLY A 15 14.50 -61.28 -32.69
CA GLY A 15 15.30 -60.61 -31.68
C GLY A 15 14.39 -60.24 -30.51
N PHE A 16 14.26 -61.16 -29.56
CA PHE A 16 13.63 -60.91 -28.28
C PHE A 16 14.50 -59.88 -27.56
N CYS A 17 14.07 -58.62 -27.60
CA CYS A 17 14.66 -57.54 -26.81
C CYS A 17 14.26 -57.75 -25.35
N ALA A 18 14.88 -58.73 -24.70
CA ALA A 18 14.79 -58.91 -23.25
C ALA A 18 15.73 -57.89 -22.61
N MET A 19 15.29 -56.63 -22.53
CA MET A 19 15.85 -55.73 -21.52
C MET A 19 15.45 -56.28 -20.16
N THR A 20 16.42 -56.88 -19.47
CA THR A 20 16.32 -57.17 -18.04
C THR A 20 15.90 -55.89 -17.33
N SER A 21 14.87 -55.95 -16.50
CA SER A 21 14.16 -54.83 -15.86
C SER A 21 14.99 -53.96 -14.89
N ALA A 22 16.32 -54.00 -14.98
CA ALA A 22 17.26 -53.38 -14.04
C ALA A 22 17.81 -52.03 -14.52
N GLU A 23 17.59 -51.61 -15.77
CA GLU A 23 18.02 -50.30 -16.30
C GLU A 23 16.87 -49.48 -16.90
N ALA A 24 15.62 -49.72 -16.47
CA ALA A 24 14.56 -48.73 -16.67
C ALA A 24 14.87 -47.52 -15.77
N GLY A 25 15.82 -46.71 -16.20
CA GLY A 25 16.29 -45.53 -15.50
C GLY A 25 15.10 -44.65 -15.15
N LYS A 26 14.88 -44.44 -13.85
CA LYS A 26 13.70 -43.81 -13.30
C LYS A 26 13.59 -42.41 -13.93
N LEU A 27 12.57 -42.17 -14.76
CA LEU A 27 12.31 -40.83 -15.28
C LEU A 27 12.22 -39.87 -14.07
N SER A 28 13.17 -38.94 -13.96
CA SER A 28 13.15 -37.91 -12.92
C SER A 28 12.52 -36.66 -13.51
N LEU A 29 11.45 -36.18 -12.89
CA LEU A 29 10.79 -34.94 -13.26
C LEU A 29 11.21 -33.87 -12.25
N THR A 30 11.93 -32.84 -12.68
CA THR A 30 12.05 -31.61 -11.90
C THR A 30 10.98 -30.65 -12.35
N THR A 31 10.25 -30.06 -11.40
CA THR A 31 9.23 -29.07 -11.66
C THR A 31 9.64 -27.75 -11.02
N ASN A 32 9.28 -26.63 -11.64
CA ASN A 32 9.31 -25.32 -10.99
C ASN A 32 7.90 -24.70 -11.09
N PRO A 33 7.16 -24.53 -9.99
CA PRO A 33 7.55 -24.83 -8.60
C PRO A 33 7.76 -26.33 -8.31
N ALA A 34 8.55 -26.64 -7.28
CA ALA A 34 8.90 -28.01 -6.93
C ALA A 34 7.68 -28.84 -6.49
N HIS A 35 7.61 -30.09 -6.95
CA HIS A 35 6.56 -31.01 -6.57
C HIS A 35 6.80 -31.59 -5.18
N PHE A 36 5.71 -32.02 -4.54
CA PHE A 36 5.74 -32.78 -3.29
C PHE A 36 4.93 -34.06 -3.42
N THR A 37 5.09 -34.98 -2.47
CA THR A 37 4.38 -36.27 -2.50
C THR A 37 3.43 -36.39 -1.31
N VAL A 38 2.19 -36.77 -1.58
CA VAL A 38 1.17 -37.13 -0.58
C VAL A 38 0.58 -38.45 -1.00
N ASP A 39 0.58 -39.45 -0.11
CA ASP A 39 0.05 -40.80 -0.35
C ASP A 39 0.57 -41.46 -1.64
N GLY A 40 1.85 -41.23 -1.96
CA GLY A 40 2.50 -41.77 -3.17
C GLY A 40 2.14 -41.05 -4.47
N GLN A 41 1.29 -40.02 -4.44
CA GLN A 41 1.00 -39.16 -5.59
C GLN A 41 1.79 -37.86 -5.54
N ARG A 42 2.28 -37.42 -6.72
CA ARG A 42 3.02 -36.17 -6.87
C ARG A 42 2.06 -35.01 -7.13
N TYR A 43 2.29 -33.90 -6.45
CA TYR A 43 1.50 -32.68 -6.57
C TYR A 43 2.39 -31.48 -6.85
N VAL A 44 1.90 -30.56 -7.68
CA VAL A 44 2.44 -29.21 -7.85
C VAL A 44 1.29 -28.26 -7.52
N ILE A 45 1.59 -27.25 -6.69
CA ILE A 45 0.66 -26.16 -6.40
C ILE A 45 1.03 -25.00 -7.32
N VAL A 46 0.04 -24.49 -8.03
CA VAL A 46 0.18 -23.34 -8.93
C VAL A 46 -0.85 -22.28 -8.56
N SER A 47 -0.46 -21.02 -8.74
CA SER A 47 -1.34 -19.84 -8.66
C SER A 47 -1.94 -19.55 -10.03
N LEU A 48 -2.87 -18.59 -10.09
CA LEU A 48 -3.29 -17.99 -11.35
C LEU A 48 -2.05 -17.43 -12.09
N ASP A 49 -1.96 -17.68 -13.40
CA ASP A 49 -0.86 -17.25 -14.29
C ASP A 49 0.54 -17.86 -14.02
N ASP A 50 0.65 -18.85 -13.13
CA ASP A 50 1.91 -19.59 -12.95
C ASP A 50 2.19 -20.51 -14.15
N SER A 51 3.48 -20.69 -14.47
CA SER A 51 3.95 -21.68 -15.44
C SER A 51 4.66 -22.81 -14.72
N VAL A 52 4.59 -24.02 -15.27
CA VAL A 52 5.34 -25.17 -14.75
C VAL A 52 6.38 -25.59 -15.78
N SER A 53 7.66 -25.50 -15.42
CA SER A 53 8.72 -26.04 -16.26
C SER A 53 9.07 -27.46 -15.84
N PHE A 54 9.34 -28.30 -16.84
CA PHE A 54 9.67 -29.70 -16.64
C PHE A 54 10.98 -30.04 -17.32
N SER A 55 11.82 -30.83 -16.64
CA SER A 55 13.05 -31.39 -17.22
C SER A 55 13.18 -32.86 -16.86
N ALA A 56 13.83 -33.61 -17.75
CA ALA A 56 14.24 -34.98 -17.52
C ALA A 56 15.68 -35.07 -17.00
N ALA A 57 16.00 -36.17 -16.31
CA ALA A 57 17.35 -36.43 -15.81
C ALA A 57 18.40 -36.38 -16.94
N PRO A 58 19.55 -35.72 -16.75
CA PRO A 58 20.61 -35.66 -17.75
C PRO A 58 21.24 -37.03 -18.05
N GLU A 59 21.15 -37.99 -17.12
CA GLU A 59 21.65 -39.36 -17.32
C GLU A 59 20.90 -40.17 -18.39
N HIS A 60 19.83 -39.64 -18.97
CA HIS A 60 19.05 -40.29 -20.02
C HIS A 60 18.87 -39.35 -21.21
N GLN A 61 19.37 -39.71 -22.40
CA GLN A 61 19.01 -38.98 -23.63
C GLN A 61 17.56 -39.28 -24.00
N LEU A 62 16.70 -38.26 -23.98
CA LEU A 62 15.35 -38.33 -24.52
C LEU A 62 15.30 -37.79 -25.95
N ASP A 63 14.74 -38.56 -26.88
CA ASP A 63 14.50 -38.08 -28.25
C ASP A 63 13.27 -37.19 -28.31
N SER A 64 12.21 -37.57 -27.58
CA SER A 64 10.98 -36.78 -27.51
C SER A 64 10.24 -36.95 -26.18
N LEU A 65 9.68 -35.85 -25.70
CA LEU A 65 8.73 -35.76 -24.59
C LEU A 65 7.39 -35.33 -25.17
N SER A 66 6.30 -35.95 -24.72
CA SER A 66 4.94 -35.44 -24.97
C SER A 66 4.20 -35.28 -23.66
N TRP A 67 3.25 -34.35 -23.64
CA TRP A 67 2.43 -34.08 -22.48
C TRP A 67 0.99 -33.80 -22.89
N SER A 68 0.06 -34.17 -22.03
CA SER A 68 -1.36 -33.85 -22.17
C SER A 68 -1.98 -33.45 -20.83
N PHE A 69 -2.97 -32.57 -20.91
CA PHE A 69 -3.76 -32.06 -19.78
C PHE A 69 -5.24 -32.32 -20.03
N THR A 70 -6.05 -32.33 -18.97
CA THR A 70 -7.50 -32.48 -19.11
C THR A 70 -8.12 -31.26 -19.82
N ASN A 71 -7.53 -30.06 -19.66
CA ASN A 71 -8.06 -28.80 -20.21
C ASN A 71 -7.04 -27.96 -21.02
N GLY A 72 -5.89 -28.52 -21.42
CA GLY A 72 -4.83 -27.79 -22.12
C GLY A 72 -4.47 -28.41 -23.47
N GLU A 73 -3.86 -27.63 -24.36
CA GLU A 73 -3.37 -28.14 -25.64
C GLU A 73 -2.22 -29.14 -25.38
N PRO A 74 -2.34 -30.39 -25.89
CA PRO A 74 -1.24 -31.34 -25.81
C PRO A 74 -0.05 -30.80 -26.60
N GLY A 75 1.16 -31.02 -26.08
CA GLY A 75 2.40 -30.52 -26.68
C GLY A 75 3.51 -31.57 -26.69
N SER A 76 4.59 -31.23 -27.38
CA SER A 76 5.79 -32.06 -27.43
C SER A 76 7.06 -31.21 -27.45
N GLY A 77 8.16 -31.81 -27.01
CA GLY A 77 9.49 -31.21 -27.02
C GLY A 77 10.56 -32.28 -27.27
N THR A 78 11.72 -31.88 -27.77
CA THR A 78 12.86 -32.78 -28.00
C THR A 78 13.97 -32.53 -26.97
N GLY A 79 14.73 -33.57 -26.62
CA GLY A 79 15.78 -33.46 -25.60
C GLY A 79 15.25 -33.36 -24.16
N ASN A 80 16.17 -33.14 -23.23
CA ASN A 80 15.92 -33.27 -21.79
C ASN A 80 15.24 -32.05 -21.13
N GLY A 81 14.92 -31.00 -21.88
CA GLY A 81 14.35 -29.75 -21.36
C GLY A 81 15.40 -28.68 -20.99
N PRO A 82 15.01 -27.60 -20.28
CA PRO A 82 13.69 -27.39 -19.69
C PRO A 82 12.62 -27.12 -20.76
N HIS A 83 11.51 -27.84 -20.65
CA HIS A 83 10.30 -27.60 -21.43
C HIS A 83 9.35 -26.79 -20.55
N VAL A 84 9.08 -25.54 -20.94
CA VAL A 84 8.13 -24.68 -20.21
C VAL A 84 6.73 -25.00 -20.70
N VAL A 85 5.90 -25.50 -19.78
CA VAL A 85 4.48 -25.67 -20.02
C VAL A 85 3.78 -24.48 -19.36
N GLN A 86 3.15 -23.67 -20.19
CA GLN A 86 2.26 -22.63 -19.70
C GLN A 86 0.96 -23.29 -19.25
N TYR A 87 0.64 -23.14 -17.97
CA TYR A 87 -0.62 -23.62 -17.43
C TYR A 87 -1.55 -22.42 -17.31
N THR A 88 -2.38 -22.20 -18.33
CA THR A 88 -3.46 -21.23 -18.19
C THR A 88 -4.54 -21.90 -17.35
N VAL A 89 -4.58 -21.57 -16.07
CA VAL A 89 -5.70 -21.93 -15.21
C VAL A 89 -6.98 -21.43 -15.91
N PRO A 90 -7.94 -22.29 -16.29
CA PRO A 90 -9.19 -21.81 -16.85
C PRO A 90 -9.85 -20.83 -15.87
N PRO A 91 -10.64 -19.85 -16.33
CA PRO A 91 -11.32 -18.91 -15.44
C PRO A 91 -12.01 -19.69 -14.33
N LEU A 92 -11.59 -19.45 -13.08
CA LEU A 92 -12.10 -20.15 -11.92
C LEU A 92 -13.61 -19.86 -11.84
N ASP A 93 -14.45 -20.77 -12.33
CA ASP A 93 -15.91 -20.73 -12.20
C ASP A 93 -16.37 -21.06 -10.76
N GLY A 94 -15.46 -20.91 -9.79
CA GLY A 94 -15.65 -21.34 -8.42
C GLY A 94 -15.46 -22.85 -8.20
N SER A 95 -15.26 -23.66 -9.24
CA SER A 95 -14.93 -25.07 -9.05
C SER A 95 -13.45 -25.22 -8.68
N ASP A 96 -13.21 -25.68 -7.45
CA ASP A 96 -11.89 -26.15 -7.05
C ASP A 96 -11.53 -27.36 -7.93
N GLN A 97 -10.60 -27.22 -8.86
CA GLN A 97 -10.22 -28.26 -9.82
C GLN A 97 -8.86 -28.86 -9.48
N LEU A 98 -8.81 -30.19 -9.45
CA LEU A 98 -7.58 -30.99 -9.42
C LEU A 98 -7.37 -31.54 -10.82
N GLU A 99 -6.39 -31.02 -11.55
CA GLU A 99 -6.09 -31.52 -12.89
C GLU A 99 -4.99 -32.58 -12.87
N ASN A 100 -5.24 -33.69 -13.54
CA ASN A 100 -4.19 -34.69 -13.76
C ASN A 100 -3.36 -34.26 -14.96
N VAL A 101 -2.08 -34.01 -14.73
CA VAL A 101 -1.10 -33.81 -15.79
C VAL A 101 -0.33 -35.11 -15.98
N THR A 102 -0.41 -35.67 -17.18
CA THR A 102 0.32 -36.90 -17.50
C THR A 102 1.42 -36.60 -18.50
N PHE A 103 2.66 -36.76 -18.05
CA PHE A 103 3.85 -36.71 -18.91
C PHE A 103 4.15 -38.09 -19.44
N THR A 104 4.37 -38.18 -20.75
CA THR A 104 4.75 -39.42 -21.43
C THR A 104 6.09 -39.19 -22.13
N SER A 105 7.13 -39.88 -21.71
CA SER A 105 8.43 -39.83 -22.42
C SER A 105 8.55 -40.99 -23.39
N HIS A 106 9.03 -40.72 -24.61
CA HIS A 106 9.39 -41.75 -25.57
C HIS A 106 10.91 -41.77 -25.71
N ARG A 107 11.53 -42.90 -25.32
CA ARG A 107 12.97 -43.11 -25.49
C ARG A 107 13.24 -44.01 -26.70
N GLN A 108 14.16 -43.64 -27.57
CA GLN A 108 14.81 -44.59 -28.48
C GLN A 108 16.14 -45.01 -27.89
N ASN A 109 16.49 -46.28 -28.07
CA ASN A 109 17.83 -46.74 -27.72
C ASN A 109 18.84 -46.16 -28.72
N SER A 110 19.95 -45.63 -28.20
CA SER A 110 21.17 -45.22 -28.91
C SER A 110 21.65 -46.16 -30.03
N THR A 111 21.23 -47.43 -30.05
CA THR A 111 21.57 -48.41 -31.09
C THR A 111 20.66 -48.36 -32.34
N GLY A 112 19.78 -47.37 -32.50
CA GLY A 112 18.93 -47.22 -33.69
C GLY A 112 17.85 -48.29 -33.86
N ASN A 113 17.56 -49.06 -32.80
CA ASN A 113 16.50 -50.07 -32.77
C ASN A 113 15.27 -49.51 -32.04
N PRO A 114 14.05 -49.61 -32.61
CA PRO A 114 12.83 -48.93 -32.13
C PRO A 114 12.18 -49.66 -30.94
N CYS A 115 12.93 -49.95 -29.88
CA CYS A 115 12.35 -50.33 -28.60
C CYS A 115 11.92 -49.05 -27.87
N VAL A 116 10.71 -48.58 -28.18
CA VAL A 116 10.12 -47.42 -27.50
C VAL A 116 9.69 -47.86 -26.11
N THR A 117 10.47 -47.50 -25.10
CA THR A 117 9.99 -47.54 -23.72
C THR A 117 9.16 -46.29 -23.46
N THR A 118 7.96 -46.50 -22.89
CA THR A 118 7.04 -45.44 -22.54
C THR A 118 6.97 -45.35 -21.03
N ASP A 119 7.58 -44.33 -20.46
CA ASP A 119 7.42 -44.01 -19.04
C ASP A 119 6.34 -42.94 -18.87
N LYS A 120 5.49 -43.13 -17.88
CA LYS A 120 4.46 -42.16 -17.50
C LYS A 120 4.72 -41.62 -16.11
N ILE A 121 4.71 -40.30 -15.97
CA ILE A 121 4.64 -39.63 -14.68
C ILE A 121 3.36 -38.81 -14.66
N THR A 122 2.50 -39.09 -13.69
CA THR A 122 1.34 -38.25 -13.40
C THR A 122 1.67 -37.32 -12.26
N CYS A 123 1.42 -36.03 -12.47
CA CYS A 123 1.43 -35.00 -11.45
C CYS A 123 0.03 -34.42 -11.36
N LYS A 124 -0.46 -34.23 -10.14
CA LYS A 124 -1.70 -33.49 -9.90
C LYS A 124 -1.39 -32.02 -9.73
N VAL A 125 -2.06 -31.18 -10.50
CA VAL A 125 -1.99 -29.72 -10.35
C VAL A 125 -3.16 -29.31 -9.46
N ALA A 126 -2.83 -28.75 -8.30
CA ALA A 126 -3.82 -28.15 -7.41
C ALA A 126 -3.75 -26.64 -7.59
N VAL A 127 -4.87 -26.07 -8.01
CA VAL A 127 -4.97 -24.61 -8.17
C VAL A 127 -5.29 -24.01 -6.81
N ALA A 128 -4.33 -23.26 -6.28
CA ALA A 128 -4.55 -22.41 -5.13
C ALA A 128 -4.85 -20.99 -5.63
N SER A 129 -5.77 -20.31 -4.96
CA SER A 129 -6.17 -18.96 -5.36
C SER A 129 -6.20 -18.03 -4.15
N ILE A 130 -5.88 -16.78 -4.40
CA ILE A 130 -6.27 -15.70 -3.51
C ILE A 130 -7.61 -15.19 -4.00
N ARG A 131 -8.60 -15.19 -3.12
CA ARG A 131 -9.96 -14.68 -3.37
C ARG A 131 -10.15 -13.36 -2.65
N ARG A 132 -10.98 -12.50 -3.20
CA ARG A 132 -11.33 -11.20 -2.63
C ARG A 132 -12.79 -11.21 -2.21
N ALA A 133 -13.11 -10.68 -1.04
CA ALA A 133 -14.50 -10.46 -0.67
C ALA A 133 -15.11 -9.33 -1.52
N VAL A 134 -16.31 -9.56 -2.06
CA VAL A 134 -17.00 -8.63 -2.97
C VAL A 134 -18.27 -8.03 -2.33
N SER A 135 -18.57 -8.38 -1.08
CA SER A 135 -19.87 -8.12 -0.47
C SER A 135 -20.09 -6.66 -0.03
N HIS A 136 -21.38 -6.28 -0.10
CA HIS A 136 -21.93 -5.10 0.55
C HIS A 136 -21.88 -5.30 2.09
N PRO A 137 -21.71 -4.25 2.90
CA PRO A 137 -21.56 -4.33 4.37
C PRO A 137 -22.66 -5.10 5.15
N GLU A 138 -23.78 -5.43 4.53
CA GLU A 138 -24.89 -6.16 5.15
C GLU A 138 -24.89 -7.67 4.87
N ASP A 139 -24.04 -8.15 3.95
CA ASP A 139 -24.00 -9.55 3.52
C ASP A 139 -22.83 -10.32 4.14
N GLU A 140 -22.97 -11.65 4.27
CA GLU A 140 -21.85 -12.54 4.57
C GLU A 140 -20.69 -12.32 3.59
N GLU A 141 -19.44 -12.42 4.07
CA GLU A 141 -18.24 -12.24 3.23
C GLU A 141 -18.25 -13.28 2.08
N ASN A 142 -18.69 -12.86 0.89
CA ASN A 142 -18.66 -13.69 -0.31
C ASN A 142 -17.33 -13.51 -1.04
N PHE A 143 -16.53 -14.57 -1.09
CA PHE A 143 -15.20 -14.58 -1.67
C PHE A 143 -15.23 -15.04 -3.13
N GLU A 144 -14.80 -14.17 -4.03
CA GLU A 144 -14.67 -14.47 -5.45
C GLU A 144 -13.19 -14.53 -5.87
N PRO A 145 -12.83 -15.37 -6.85
CA PRO A 145 -11.50 -15.33 -7.45
C PRO A 145 -11.14 -13.91 -7.93
N VAL A 146 -9.87 -13.53 -7.79
CA VAL A 146 -9.41 -12.27 -8.39
C VAL A 146 -9.35 -12.44 -9.91
N THR A 147 -10.10 -11.61 -10.62
CA THR A 147 -10.23 -11.54 -12.07
C THR A 147 -9.69 -10.19 -12.56
N GLU A 148 -9.58 -10.00 -13.88
CA GLU A 148 -9.23 -8.69 -14.45
C GLU A 148 -10.20 -7.57 -14.06
N THR A 149 -11.46 -7.89 -13.77
CA THR A 149 -12.48 -6.90 -13.42
C THR A 149 -12.42 -6.47 -11.96
N ASN A 150 -11.99 -7.35 -11.04
CA ASN A 150 -11.92 -7.03 -9.60
C ASN A 150 -10.49 -6.87 -9.05
N ARG A 151 -9.46 -6.98 -9.91
CA ARG A 151 -8.04 -6.73 -9.55
C ARG A 151 -7.75 -5.26 -9.26
N LYS A 152 -8.56 -4.36 -9.80
CA LYS A 152 -8.48 -2.92 -9.57
C LYS A 152 -8.98 -2.59 -8.17
N VAL A 153 -8.16 -1.89 -7.41
CA VAL A 153 -8.47 -1.47 -6.05
C VAL A 153 -7.97 -0.05 -5.83
N TYR A 154 -8.64 0.71 -4.98
CA TYR A 154 -8.21 2.05 -4.60
C TYR A 154 -7.53 2.06 -3.23
N PRO A 155 -6.55 2.95 -3.00
CA PRO A 155 -5.96 3.12 -1.67
C PRO A 155 -7.05 3.59 -0.70
N GLY A 156 -7.08 3.00 0.49
CA GLY A 156 -8.13 3.23 1.48
C GLY A 156 -9.38 2.36 1.31
N GLN A 157 -9.48 1.55 0.26
CA GLN A 157 -10.56 0.57 0.12
C GLN A 157 -10.29 -0.63 1.04
N LYS A 158 -11.33 -1.16 1.69
CA LYS A 158 -11.19 -2.34 2.54
C LYS A 158 -10.82 -3.55 1.69
N MET A 159 -9.77 -4.23 2.10
CA MET A 159 -9.28 -5.44 1.47
C MET A 159 -9.50 -6.61 2.40
N ILE A 160 -10.16 -7.63 1.89
CA ILE A 160 -10.37 -8.91 2.56
C ILE A 160 -9.92 -9.97 1.57
N LEU A 161 -8.78 -10.59 1.86
CA LEU A 161 -8.18 -11.62 1.00
C LEU A 161 -8.21 -12.96 1.71
N GLU A 162 -8.66 -14.00 1.01
CA GLU A 162 -8.61 -15.39 1.46
C GLU A 162 -7.63 -16.17 0.61
N CYS A 163 -6.72 -16.93 1.25
CA CYS A 163 -5.95 -17.95 0.53
C CYS A 163 -6.71 -19.27 0.55
N ASN A 164 -7.30 -19.63 -0.59
CA ASN A 164 -7.97 -20.91 -0.77
C ASN A 164 -6.99 -21.92 -1.39
N VAL A 165 -6.71 -22.98 -0.63
CA VAL A 165 -5.92 -24.12 -1.09
C VAL A 165 -6.79 -25.37 -0.96
N PRO A 166 -7.59 -25.67 -1.98
CA PRO A 166 -8.43 -26.85 -1.92
C PRO A 166 -7.57 -28.12 -1.87
N PHE A 167 -8.13 -29.21 -1.35
CA PHE A 167 -7.53 -30.56 -1.30
C PHE A 167 -6.42 -30.83 -0.29
N PHE A 168 -5.85 -29.81 0.33
CA PHE A 168 -4.80 -29.99 1.34
C PHE A 168 -5.20 -29.37 2.68
N THR A 169 -4.76 -30.01 3.76
CA THR A 169 -4.77 -29.38 5.08
C THR A 169 -3.58 -28.44 5.16
N VAL A 170 -3.85 -27.13 5.19
CA VAL A 170 -2.81 -26.11 5.43
C VAL A 170 -2.49 -26.08 6.92
N GLN A 171 -1.21 -26.18 7.24
CA GLN A 171 -0.71 -26.18 8.62
C GLN A 171 -0.50 -24.75 9.14
N GLU A 172 0.00 -23.86 8.28
CA GLU A 172 0.35 -22.48 8.62
C GLU A 172 0.13 -21.57 7.39
N TYR A 173 -0.29 -20.33 7.63
CA TYR A 173 -0.37 -19.27 6.62
C TYR A 173 0.62 -18.16 6.97
N LYS A 174 1.13 -17.45 5.96
CA LYS A 174 1.91 -16.23 6.13
C LYS A 174 1.75 -15.32 4.91
N TRP A 175 1.20 -14.14 5.13
CA TRP A 175 1.00 -13.13 4.10
C TRP A 175 2.21 -12.20 3.95
N GLU A 176 2.56 -11.91 2.70
CA GLU A 176 3.52 -10.88 2.29
C GLU A 176 2.80 -9.93 1.34
N ILE A 177 2.44 -8.76 1.88
CA ILE A 177 1.64 -7.74 1.18
C ILE A 177 2.53 -6.52 1.00
N PRO A 178 2.89 -6.12 -0.24
CA PRO A 178 3.78 -4.99 -0.46
C PRO A 178 3.12 -3.64 -0.15
N GLY A 179 3.96 -2.62 0.05
CA GLY A 179 3.55 -1.26 0.36
C GLY A 179 3.19 -1.04 1.82
N THR A 180 2.63 0.13 2.12
CA THR A 180 2.14 0.50 3.44
C THR A 180 0.70 0.03 3.58
N ILE A 181 0.47 -0.91 4.50
CA ILE A 181 -0.87 -1.39 4.87
C ILE A 181 -1.21 -1.00 6.29
N PHE A 182 -2.50 -0.88 6.58
CA PHE A 182 -2.99 -0.57 7.93
C PHE A 182 -4.30 -1.30 8.22
N LYS A 183 -4.61 -1.48 9.50
CA LYS A 183 -5.85 -2.10 9.96
C LYS A 183 -6.98 -1.09 10.05
N HIS A 184 -6.66 0.09 10.60
CA HIS A 184 -7.64 1.12 10.85
C HIS A 184 -6.97 2.48 11.03
N TRP A 185 -7.67 3.55 10.68
CA TRP A 185 -7.27 4.91 11.02
C TRP A 185 -8.51 5.64 11.52
N THR A 186 -8.40 6.24 12.70
CA THR A 186 -9.46 7.03 13.32
C THR A 186 -8.94 8.42 13.53
N ALA A 187 -9.73 9.42 13.14
CA ALA A 187 -9.42 10.82 13.34
C ALA A 187 -10.65 11.57 13.81
N GLY A 188 -10.42 12.57 14.64
CA GLY A 188 -11.43 13.49 15.12
C GLY A 188 -10.79 14.78 15.61
N GLN A 189 -11.61 15.68 16.13
CA GLN A 189 -11.16 17.02 16.52
C GLN A 189 -10.03 17.02 17.54
N THR A 190 -9.95 16.01 18.42
CA THR A 190 -8.98 15.98 19.52
C THR A 190 -7.80 15.06 19.29
N SER A 191 -7.95 14.02 18.46
CA SER A 191 -6.90 13.02 18.26
C SER A 191 -7.07 12.29 16.94
N ALA A 192 -5.98 11.76 16.40
CA ALA A 192 -6.00 10.71 15.40
C ALA A 192 -4.96 9.63 15.72
N SER A 193 -5.30 8.40 15.36
CA SER A 193 -4.46 7.23 15.57
C SER A 193 -4.50 6.29 14.38
N LEU A 194 -3.35 5.70 14.09
CA LEU A 194 -3.18 4.68 13.07
C LEU A 194 -2.96 3.32 13.75
N THR A 195 -3.82 2.37 13.44
CA THR A 195 -3.68 0.98 13.88
C THR A 195 -3.04 0.17 12.77
N GLN A 196 -1.83 -0.33 13.01
CA GLN A 196 -1.11 -1.22 12.09
C GLN A 196 -1.78 -2.60 12.02
N VAL A 197 -1.59 -3.32 10.91
CA VAL A 197 -2.01 -4.73 10.83
C VAL A 197 -1.14 -5.55 11.78
N PRO A 198 -1.71 -6.20 12.81
CA PRO A 198 -0.91 -7.01 13.73
C PRO A 198 -0.23 -8.16 12.99
N PRO A 199 1.05 -8.50 13.29
CA PRO A 199 1.73 -9.62 12.65
C PRO A 199 1.00 -10.97 12.78
N ALA A 200 0.21 -11.15 13.85
CA ALA A 200 -0.61 -12.35 14.04
C ALA A 200 -1.71 -12.50 12.99
N GLU A 201 -2.36 -11.39 12.58
CA GLU A 201 -3.39 -11.43 11.53
C GLU A 201 -2.80 -11.79 10.16
N LEU A 202 -1.52 -11.49 9.92
CA LEU A 202 -0.79 -11.92 8.71
C LEU A 202 -0.47 -13.42 8.70
N THR A 203 -0.90 -14.19 9.71
CA THR A 203 -0.76 -15.66 9.76
C THR A 203 -2.09 -16.41 9.66
N GLU A 204 -3.17 -15.69 9.39
CA GLU A 204 -4.51 -16.26 9.24
C GLU A 204 -4.80 -16.67 7.78
N LYS A 205 -5.79 -17.56 7.58
CA LYS A 205 -6.29 -17.93 6.24
C LYS A 205 -6.84 -16.71 5.49
N VAL A 206 -7.51 -15.81 6.24
CA VAL A 206 -8.13 -14.59 5.73
C VAL A 206 -7.43 -13.39 6.35
N VAL A 207 -7.00 -12.43 5.55
CA VAL A 207 -6.37 -11.18 6.00
C VAL A 207 -7.25 -9.98 5.67
N ARG A 208 -7.36 -9.03 6.60
CA ARG A 208 -8.20 -7.83 6.49
C ARG A 208 -7.39 -6.56 6.74
N PHE A 209 -7.30 -5.69 5.73
CA PHE A 209 -6.44 -4.51 5.78
C PHE A 209 -6.91 -3.43 4.80
N TYR A 210 -6.17 -2.32 4.76
CA TYR A 210 -6.29 -1.22 3.82
C TYR A 210 -4.90 -0.89 3.26
N TRP A 211 -4.79 -0.50 1.99
CA TRP A 211 -3.56 0.09 1.45
C TRP A 211 -3.53 1.60 1.65
N ALA A 212 -2.40 2.13 2.10
CA ALA A 212 -2.12 3.57 2.11
C ALA A 212 -1.25 4.00 0.91
N SER A 213 -0.44 3.08 0.36
CA SER A 213 0.37 3.35 -0.83
C SER A 213 -0.47 3.34 -2.10
N THR A 214 -0.01 4.05 -3.13
CA THR A 214 -0.72 4.20 -4.41
C THR A 214 0.21 3.90 -5.61
N GLY A 215 -0.35 3.60 -6.78
CA GLY A 215 0.37 3.67 -8.06
C GLY A 215 1.33 2.51 -8.33
N MET A 216 1.05 1.31 -7.81
CA MET A 216 1.87 0.12 -8.06
C MET A 216 1.00 -1.08 -8.42
N GLU A 217 1.35 -1.77 -9.50
CA GLU A 217 0.99 -3.18 -9.67
C GLU A 217 1.71 -3.95 -8.55
N THR A 218 0.95 -4.64 -7.70
CA THR A 218 1.49 -5.31 -6.52
C THR A 218 1.24 -6.81 -6.58
N GLU A 219 2.30 -7.61 -6.39
CA GLU A 219 2.18 -9.05 -6.24
C GLU A 219 2.00 -9.36 -4.74
N VAL A 220 0.79 -9.76 -4.36
CA VAL A 220 0.50 -10.26 -3.02
C VAL A 220 0.83 -11.75 -2.97
N ILE A 221 1.53 -12.16 -1.92
CA ILE A 221 1.94 -13.56 -1.74
C ILE A 221 1.35 -14.09 -0.43
N CYS A 222 0.59 -15.17 -0.49
CA CYS A 222 0.28 -16.00 0.67
C CYS A 222 1.15 -17.24 0.66
N LYS A 223 2.04 -17.35 1.64
CA LYS A 223 2.82 -18.56 1.89
C LYS A 223 1.99 -19.53 2.70
N VAL A 224 1.86 -20.76 2.23
CA VAL A 224 1.12 -21.83 2.90
C VAL A 224 2.06 -22.99 3.19
N LYS A 225 1.96 -23.55 4.39
CA LYS A 225 2.74 -24.72 4.80
C LYS A 225 1.91 -25.98 4.63
N ILE A 226 2.33 -26.86 3.73
CA ILE A 226 1.65 -28.12 3.41
C ILE A 226 2.70 -29.22 3.50
N ASN A 227 2.42 -30.26 4.28
CA ASN A 227 3.37 -31.35 4.52
C ASN A 227 4.78 -30.85 4.93
N ASN A 228 4.83 -29.87 5.85
CA ASN A 228 6.05 -29.21 6.32
C ASN A 228 6.87 -28.43 5.27
N ALA A 229 6.38 -28.25 4.04
CA ALA A 229 7.00 -27.44 3.01
C ALA A 229 6.22 -26.14 2.77
N TRP A 230 6.92 -25.03 2.51
CA TRP A 230 6.31 -23.75 2.16
C TRP A 230 6.05 -23.64 0.67
N HIS A 231 4.85 -23.18 0.31
CA HIS A 231 4.43 -22.91 -1.06
C HIS A 231 3.92 -21.48 -1.16
N ASN A 232 4.20 -20.79 -2.27
CA ASN A 232 3.78 -19.41 -2.49
C ASN A 232 2.54 -19.40 -3.39
N ILE A 233 1.44 -18.82 -2.91
CA ILE A 233 0.26 -18.53 -3.70
C ILE A 233 0.26 -17.04 -4.00
N LYS A 234 0.13 -16.67 -5.27
CA LYS A 234 0.33 -15.30 -5.74
C LYS A 234 -0.92 -14.72 -6.37
N VAL A 235 -1.09 -13.41 -6.26
CA VAL A 235 -2.06 -12.65 -7.05
C VAL A 235 -1.52 -11.26 -7.33
N LYS A 236 -1.79 -10.74 -8.51
CA LYS A 236 -1.49 -9.36 -8.88
C LYS A 236 -2.71 -8.49 -8.68
N LEU A 237 -2.53 -7.36 -8.01
CA LEU A 237 -3.56 -6.35 -7.78
C LEU A 237 -3.07 -5.00 -8.28
N ASP A 238 -3.97 -4.27 -8.92
CA ASP A 238 -3.69 -2.95 -9.49
C ASP A 238 -4.21 -1.90 -8.52
N ILE A 239 -3.32 -1.32 -7.71
CA ILE A 239 -3.68 -0.25 -6.78
C ILE A 239 -3.73 1.07 -7.55
N GLU A 240 -4.90 1.36 -8.11
CA GLU A 240 -5.12 2.53 -8.94
C GLU A 240 -5.07 3.80 -8.09
N ARG A 241 -4.35 4.78 -8.61
CA ARG A 241 -4.16 6.05 -7.94
C ARG A 241 -5.14 7.08 -8.49
N PRO A 242 -5.84 7.86 -7.64
CA PRO A 242 -6.57 9.02 -8.11
C PRO A 242 -5.61 10.10 -8.63
N ILE A 243 -6.02 10.79 -9.69
CA ILE A 243 -5.27 11.91 -10.26
C ILE A 243 -5.34 13.09 -9.29
N THR A 244 -4.18 13.53 -8.81
CA THR A 244 -4.07 14.65 -7.86
C THR A 244 -3.36 15.84 -8.48
N GLU A 245 -3.88 17.03 -8.23
CA GLU A 245 -3.22 18.30 -8.52
C GLU A 245 -3.19 19.13 -7.24
N PHE A 246 -2.05 19.74 -6.95
CA PHE A 246 -1.84 20.56 -5.76
C PHE A 246 -0.94 21.72 -6.17
N THR A 247 -1.38 22.95 -5.94
CA THR A 247 -0.55 24.15 -6.03
C THR A 247 -0.66 24.98 -4.77
N LYS A 248 0.32 25.83 -4.51
CA LYS A 248 0.34 26.73 -3.35
C LYS A 248 0.93 28.08 -3.72
N LYS A 249 0.49 29.11 -3.00
CA LYS A 249 1.15 30.39 -2.88
C LYS A 249 1.43 30.66 -1.42
N VAL A 250 2.66 31.05 -1.14
CA VAL A 250 3.18 31.25 0.21
C VAL A 250 3.33 32.75 0.44
N GLY A 251 2.71 33.28 1.49
CA GLY A 251 2.89 34.66 1.94
C GLY A 251 4.26 34.91 2.57
N GLU A 252 4.43 36.06 3.23
CA GLU A 252 5.64 36.45 3.96
C GLU A 252 5.40 36.48 5.48
N ALA A 253 6.44 36.09 6.23
CA ALA A 253 6.48 36.30 7.66
C ALA A 253 6.68 37.79 7.97
N ARG A 254 5.68 38.45 8.55
CA ARG A 254 5.75 39.88 8.85
C ARG A 254 4.91 40.27 10.07
N MET A 255 5.15 41.50 10.54
CA MET A 255 4.29 42.16 11.52
C MET A 255 3.20 42.94 10.79
N LYS A 256 1.94 42.78 11.20
CA LYS A 256 0.79 43.56 10.71
C LYS A 256 -0.09 43.98 11.88
N GLY A 257 -0.22 45.28 12.10
CA GLY A 257 -0.97 45.83 13.24
C GLY A 257 -0.41 45.35 14.57
N SER A 258 -1.27 44.76 15.41
CA SER A 258 -0.91 44.21 16.72
C SER A 258 -0.64 42.71 16.70
N SER A 259 -0.14 42.18 15.58
CA SER A 259 0.17 40.76 15.44
C SER A 259 1.38 40.49 14.54
N ILE A 260 2.11 39.41 14.83
CA ILE A 260 3.01 38.75 13.89
C ILE A 260 2.29 37.56 13.28
N GLY A 261 2.70 37.15 12.10
CA GLY A 261 2.12 36.00 11.45
C GLY A 261 2.59 35.89 10.02
N PHE A 262 1.85 35.09 9.29
CA PHE A 262 2.10 34.81 7.89
C PHE A 262 1.04 35.48 7.03
N TYR A 263 1.43 36.26 6.02
CA TYR A 263 0.51 37.14 5.29
C TYR A 263 0.85 37.26 3.79
N ASP A 264 -0.15 37.35 2.93
CA ASP A 264 0.00 37.48 1.47
C ASP A 264 0.86 38.68 1.06
N ILE A 265 1.69 38.48 0.05
CA ILE A 265 2.61 39.44 -0.53
C ILE A 265 1.86 40.49 -1.35
N GLU A 266 0.76 40.11 -2.02
CA GLU A 266 0.18 40.93 -3.11
C GLU A 266 -1.03 41.79 -2.73
N ALA A 267 -1.61 41.62 -1.54
CA ALA A 267 -2.80 42.36 -1.13
C ALA A 267 -2.49 43.51 -0.15
N ASP A 268 -2.51 44.74 -0.66
CA ASP A 268 -2.77 45.96 0.13
C ASP A 268 -4.21 45.98 0.71
N ASN A 269 -5.04 45.01 0.30
CA ASN A 269 -6.39 44.82 0.78
C ASN A 269 -6.43 43.97 2.05
N THR A 270 -7.44 44.20 2.88
CA THR A 270 -7.54 43.69 4.26
C THR A 270 -7.86 42.19 4.38
N SER A 271 -7.92 41.41 3.29
CA SER A 271 -8.12 39.96 3.35
C SER A 271 -6.80 39.24 3.67
N ILE A 272 -6.73 38.75 4.89
CA ILE A 272 -5.56 38.16 5.56
C ILE A 272 -5.43 36.71 5.08
N GLU A 273 -4.43 36.40 4.25
CA GLU A 273 -4.19 35.03 3.79
C GLU A 273 -2.68 34.75 3.82
N GLY A 274 -2.18 33.95 4.75
CA GLY A 274 -0.76 33.59 4.85
C GLY A 274 -0.36 32.48 3.88
N MET A 275 -1.24 31.52 3.67
CA MET A 275 -1.09 30.41 2.73
C MET A 275 -2.34 30.33 1.88
N ASP A 276 -2.14 30.19 0.57
CA ASP A 276 -3.21 29.93 -0.38
C ASP A 276 -2.95 28.59 -1.05
N ILE A 277 -3.73 27.57 -0.69
CA ILE A 277 -3.54 26.20 -1.14
C ILE A 277 -4.67 25.83 -2.07
N HIS A 278 -4.30 25.31 -3.23
CA HIS A 278 -5.21 24.81 -4.23
C HIS A 278 -5.00 23.31 -4.39
N GLY A 279 -6.08 22.53 -4.41
CA GLY A 279 -5.99 21.09 -4.63
C GLY A 279 -7.19 20.52 -5.35
N LYS A 280 -6.98 19.36 -5.97
CA LYS A 280 -7.98 18.61 -6.70
C LYS A 280 -7.63 17.13 -6.64
N VAL A 281 -8.65 16.31 -6.44
CA VAL A 281 -8.56 14.84 -6.54
C VAL A 281 -9.61 14.37 -7.54
N GLN A 282 -9.20 13.59 -8.53
CA GLN A 282 -10.06 13.06 -9.59
C GLN A 282 -9.88 11.53 -9.68
N MET A 283 -10.98 10.80 -9.73
CA MET A 283 -10.95 9.36 -10.00
C MET A 283 -10.62 9.09 -11.48
N PRO A 284 -9.99 7.94 -11.81
CA PRO A 284 -9.88 7.49 -13.20
C PRO A 284 -11.24 7.43 -13.92
N ASP A 285 -11.24 7.52 -15.25
CA ASP A 285 -12.47 7.56 -16.05
C ASP A 285 -13.33 6.29 -15.85
N GLY A 286 -14.63 6.48 -15.63
CA GLY A 286 -15.61 5.39 -15.50
C GLY A 286 -15.87 4.90 -14.08
N GLU A 287 -15.25 5.52 -13.08
CA GLU A 287 -15.28 5.07 -11.68
C GLU A 287 -16.23 5.92 -10.82
N ASP A 288 -16.74 5.32 -9.73
CA ASP A 288 -17.57 6.03 -8.76
C ASP A 288 -16.79 7.14 -8.04
N PHE A 289 -17.50 8.20 -7.64
CA PHE A 289 -16.89 9.32 -6.93
C PHE A 289 -16.41 8.91 -5.53
N GLY A 290 -15.16 9.23 -5.22
CA GLY A 290 -14.66 9.24 -3.85
C GLY A 290 -14.87 10.61 -3.19
N GLU A 291 -14.31 10.74 -2.00
CA GLU A 291 -14.26 11.99 -1.23
C GLU A 291 -12.83 12.36 -0.89
N TRP A 292 -12.57 13.64 -0.61
CA TRP A 292 -11.26 14.09 -0.15
C TRP A 292 -11.36 15.35 0.72
N ASN A 293 -10.36 15.57 1.57
CA ASN A 293 -10.26 16.73 2.44
C ASN A 293 -8.81 17.08 2.78
N TRP A 294 -8.61 18.14 3.58
CA TRP A 294 -7.31 18.52 4.11
C TRP A 294 -7.20 18.19 5.60
N VAL A 295 -5.98 17.86 6.02
CA VAL A 295 -5.58 17.77 7.43
C VAL A 295 -4.31 18.58 7.62
N GLN A 296 -4.25 19.42 8.64
CA GLN A 296 -3.06 20.20 8.95
C GLN A 296 -2.61 19.94 10.37
N LEU A 297 -1.33 19.64 10.52
CA LEU A 297 -0.67 19.53 11.81
C LEU A 297 0.24 20.75 11.99
N VAL A 298 0.29 21.29 13.21
CA VAL A 298 1.19 22.38 13.60
C VAL A 298 2.11 21.91 14.71
N THR A 299 3.41 22.20 14.56
CA THR A 299 4.41 22.09 15.61
C THR A 299 4.76 23.49 16.10
N THR A 300 4.19 23.85 17.24
CA THR A 300 4.32 25.21 17.79
C THR A 300 5.72 25.45 18.36
N SER A 301 6.26 26.64 18.10
CA SER A 301 7.57 27.09 18.61
C SER A 301 7.54 28.58 18.90
N ARG A 302 6.95 28.94 20.04
CA ARG A 302 6.69 30.33 20.44
C ARG A 302 7.33 30.65 21.79
N GLN A 303 7.85 31.86 21.89
CA GLN A 303 8.42 32.44 23.10
C GLN A 303 7.82 33.82 23.35
N TYR A 304 7.45 34.07 24.61
CA TYR A 304 6.96 35.37 25.06
C TYR A 304 7.84 35.85 26.21
N ASP A 305 8.27 37.11 26.15
CA ASP A 305 8.85 37.81 27.30
C ASP A 305 7.83 38.87 27.76
N TYR A 306 7.64 39.01 29.08
CA TYR A 306 6.74 40.01 29.68
C TYR A 306 7.52 41.24 30.14
N PHE A 307 6.82 42.36 30.29
CA PHE A 307 7.33 43.43 31.13
C PHE A 307 7.26 43.03 32.61
N PRO A 308 8.25 43.40 33.43
CA PRO A 308 8.21 43.12 34.86
C PRO A 308 7.02 43.86 35.50
N VAL A 309 6.20 43.16 36.27
CA VAL A 309 5.09 43.75 37.02
C VAL A 309 5.63 44.52 38.23
N PRO A 310 5.39 45.84 38.37
CA PRO A 310 5.77 46.59 39.57
C PRO A 310 5.17 45.94 40.84
N PRO A 311 5.91 45.85 41.96
CA PRO A 311 7.16 46.55 42.29
C PRO A 311 8.43 45.74 42.00
N ALA A 312 8.36 44.67 41.19
CA ALA A 312 9.46 43.74 40.99
C ALA A 312 10.74 44.47 40.57
N THR A 313 11.70 44.52 41.51
CA THR A 313 12.97 45.19 41.35
C THR A 313 13.90 44.23 40.61
N VAL A 314 14.09 44.48 39.31
CA VAL A 314 15.15 43.91 38.47
C VAL A 314 15.07 42.40 38.21
N GLY A 315 14.58 42.07 37.01
CA GLY A 315 14.74 40.76 36.37
C GLY A 315 13.74 40.61 35.24
N LYS A 316 14.19 40.27 34.03
CA LYS A 316 13.28 39.78 32.97
C LYS A 316 12.56 38.56 33.54
N GLN A 317 11.25 38.68 33.82
CA GLN A 317 10.47 37.57 34.33
C GLN A 317 9.82 36.80 33.18
N THR A 318 9.97 35.48 33.33
CA THR A 318 9.24 34.36 32.73
C THR A 318 9.17 34.31 31.21
N LYS A 319 9.82 33.27 30.69
CA LYS A 319 9.77 32.85 29.31
C LYS A 319 8.64 31.84 29.17
N ALA A 320 7.47 32.25 28.69
CA ALA A 320 6.45 31.27 28.31
C ALA A 320 6.92 30.61 27.00
N VAL A 321 7.26 29.33 27.06
CA VAL A 321 7.78 28.56 25.91
C VAL A 321 6.77 27.48 25.55
N LYS A 322 6.23 27.57 24.33
CA LYS A 322 5.53 26.46 23.70
C LYS A 322 6.43 25.98 22.57
N THR A 323 7.23 24.96 22.82
CA THR A 323 8.16 24.41 21.82
C THR A 323 7.97 22.92 21.68
N GLY A 324 7.78 22.47 20.44
CA GLY A 324 7.79 21.05 20.06
C GLY A 324 6.46 20.32 20.30
N LEU A 325 5.38 21.04 20.61
CA LEU A 325 4.04 20.45 20.68
C LEU A 325 3.46 20.36 19.27
N THR A 326 3.34 19.13 18.77
CA THR A 326 2.68 18.82 17.48
C THR A 326 1.24 18.39 17.73
N GLY A 327 0.28 19.07 17.08
CA GLY A 327 -1.13 18.73 17.17
C GLY A 327 -1.91 19.17 15.94
N LEU A 328 -3.21 18.88 15.92
CA LEU A 328 -4.10 19.34 14.86
C LEU A 328 -4.17 20.87 14.87
N ASP A 329 -4.04 21.49 13.70
CA ASP A 329 -4.19 22.93 13.51
C ASP A 329 -5.67 23.28 13.26
N GLY A 330 -6.31 23.98 14.19
CA GLY A 330 -7.71 24.38 14.05
C GLY A 330 -8.71 23.20 14.16
N THR A 331 -9.34 22.85 13.04
CA THR A 331 -10.42 21.86 12.97
C THR A 331 -10.03 20.64 12.14
N TYR A 332 -10.67 19.50 12.42
CA TYR A 332 -10.62 18.30 11.58
C TYR A 332 -12.00 18.01 10.96
N PRO A 333 -12.11 17.90 9.63
CA PRO A 333 -11.06 18.22 8.65
C PRO A 333 -10.71 19.71 8.67
N PHE A 334 -9.51 20.07 8.18
CA PHE A 334 -9.03 21.45 8.16
C PHE A 334 -9.98 22.33 7.33
N GLU A 335 -10.42 21.81 6.17
CA GLU A 335 -11.50 22.34 5.33
C GLU A 335 -12.00 21.20 4.41
N PRO A 336 -13.27 21.20 3.95
CA PRO A 336 -14.26 22.28 4.07
C PRO A 336 -14.88 22.45 5.47
N SER A 337 -15.10 23.69 5.90
CA SER A 337 -15.76 24.09 7.15
C SER A 337 -17.16 23.48 7.31
N PRO A 338 -17.48 22.81 8.44
CA PRO A 338 -18.83 22.36 8.75
C PRO A 338 -19.47 23.17 9.88
N TYR A 339 -19.89 24.43 9.64
CA TYR A 339 -20.85 25.13 10.51
C TYR A 339 -22.12 25.57 9.77
N ALA A 340 -22.63 24.73 8.87
CA ALA A 340 -24.06 24.66 8.59
C ALA A 340 -24.53 23.24 8.92
N SER A 341 -25.36 23.15 9.96
CA SER A 341 -26.00 21.97 10.53
C SER A 341 -26.69 21.06 9.49
N TYR A 342 -26.09 19.91 9.17
CA TYR A 342 -26.81 18.72 8.70
C TYR A 342 -26.19 17.46 9.32
N PRO A 343 -26.99 16.52 9.85
CA PRO A 343 -26.51 15.19 10.21
C PRO A 343 -26.33 14.38 8.92
N GLY A 344 -25.11 13.89 8.68
CA GLY A 344 -24.75 13.13 7.46
C GLY A 344 -23.27 13.21 7.04
N GLY A 345 -22.48 14.07 7.68
CA GLY A 345 -21.01 14.02 7.64
C GLY A 345 -20.38 15.21 6.92
N ALA A 346 -20.35 16.36 7.55
CA ALA A 346 -19.77 17.56 6.96
C ALA A 346 -18.23 17.54 7.04
N GLY A 347 -17.54 17.85 5.94
CA GLY A 347 -16.07 18.03 5.91
C GLY A 347 -15.30 17.45 4.72
N SER A 348 -15.93 17.12 3.59
CA SER A 348 -15.20 16.61 2.41
C SER A 348 -15.75 17.17 1.11
N TRP A 349 -14.95 17.11 0.05
CA TRP A 349 -15.40 17.34 -1.32
C TRP A 349 -15.44 16.02 -2.06
N LEU A 350 -16.43 15.86 -2.94
CA LEU A 350 -16.40 14.80 -3.94
C LEU A 350 -15.20 14.98 -4.87
N THR A 351 -14.57 13.87 -5.25
CA THR A 351 -13.56 13.87 -6.30
C THR A 351 -14.15 14.44 -7.59
N SER A 352 -13.44 15.36 -8.25
CA SER A 352 -13.88 15.93 -9.52
C SER A 352 -12.73 16.66 -10.22
N THR A 353 -13.00 17.25 -11.38
CA THR A 353 -12.06 18.15 -12.08
C THR A 353 -12.00 19.56 -11.48
N THR A 354 -12.76 19.83 -10.41
CA THR A 354 -12.85 21.16 -9.80
C THR A 354 -11.72 21.39 -8.80
N MET A 355 -10.93 22.43 -9.02
CA MET A 355 -9.94 22.91 -8.06
C MET A 355 -10.64 23.50 -6.82
N ARG A 356 -10.21 23.10 -5.63
CA ARG A 356 -10.65 23.66 -4.35
C ARG A 356 -9.53 24.50 -3.76
N ARG A 357 -9.91 25.64 -3.19
CA ARG A 357 -9.02 26.61 -2.56
C ARG A 357 -9.25 26.60 -1.06
N ILE A 358 -8.19 26.56 -0.28
CA ILE A 358 -8.21 26.77 1.17
C ILE A 358 -7.17 27.81 1.55
N LEU A 359 -7.42 28.45 2.68
CA LEU A 359 -6.63 29.56 3.16
C LEU A 359 -6.21 29.29 4.59
N ASP A 360 -4.97 29.61 4.90
CA ASP A 360 -4.48 29.59 6.26
C ASP A 360 -3.70 30.86 6.57
N SER A 361 -3.75 31.33 7.81
CA SER A 361 -3.10 32.56 8.27
C SER A 361 -2.71 32.44 9.73
N PRO A 362 -1.70 31.63 10.07
CA PRO A 362 -1.24 31.55 11.44
C PRO A 362 -0.77 32.94 11.88
N LYS A 363 -1.37 33.43 12.97
CA LYS A 363 -1.07 34.74 13.54
C LYS A 363 -1.08 34.71 15.05
N ASN A 364 -0.30 35.60 15.63
CA ASN A 364 -0.16 35.79 17.05
C ASN A 364 -0.34 37.25 17.41
N GLY A 365 -1.33 37.53 18.27
CA GLY A 365 -1.49 38.85 18.85
C GLY A 365 -0.37 39.21 19.83
N PHE A 366 -0.10 40.50 19.94
CA PHE A 366 0.87 41.10 20.88
C PHE A 366 0.33 41.33 22.28
N ASN A 367 -0.95 41.07 22.50
CA ASN A 367 -1.58 41.21 23.79
C ASN A 367 -1.70 39.83 24.43
N PRO A 368 -1.35 39.69 25.73
CA PRO A 368 -1.67 38.48 26.46
C PRO A 368 -3.19 38.30 26.54
N PRO A 369 -3.66 37.05 26.74
CA PRO A 369 -5.06 36.80 27.08
C PRO A 369 -5.49 37.70 28.24
N GLN A 370 -6.73 38.22 28.23
CA GLN A 370 -7.23 39.16 29.27
C GLN A 370 -7.10 38.65 30.71
N ASN A 371 -6.91 37.35 30.90
CA ASN A 371 -6.76 36.70 32.20
C ASN A 371 -5.35 36.11 32.44
N SER A 372 -4.32 36.58 31.72
CA SER A 372 -2.95 36.11 31.97
C SER A 372 -2.48 36.55 33.37
N PRO A 373 -2.01 35.63 34.22
CA PRO A 373 -1.50 35.97 35.54
C PRO A 373 -0.10 36.64 35.48
N PHE A 374 0.53 36.72 34.30
CA PHE A 374 1.94 37.14 34.15
C PHE A 374 2.14 38.62 33.75
N GLY A 375 1.06 39.37 33.54
CA GLY A 375 1.13 40.81 33.30
C GLY A 375 0.14 41.31 32.25
N THR A 376 0.14 42.63 32.04
CA THR A 376 -0.75 43.32 31.10
C THR A 376 -0.21 43.39 29.68
N ALA A 377 1.07 43.11 29.48
CA ALA A 377 1.76 43.40 28.22
C ALA A 377 3.00 42.52 27.96
N TYR A 378 3.12 42.01 26.72
CA TYR A 378 4.36 41.42 26.23
C TYR A 378 5.39 42.51 25.90
N SER A 379 6.68 42.22 26.17
CA SER A 379 7.85 42.99 25.73
C SER A 379 8.53 42.38 24.51
N ARG A 380 8.37 41.06 24.31
CA ARG A 380 8.87 40.31 23.15
C ARG A 380 7.90 39.19 22.79
N VAL A 381 7.70 38.99 21.49
CA VAL A 381 7.02 37.81 20.95
C VAL A 381 7.91 37.23 19.86
N ALA A 382 8.33 35.98 20.02
CA ALA A 382 9.17 35.29 19.05
C ALA A 382 8.53 33.98 18.61
N ILE A 383 8.30 33.83 17.32
CA ILE A 383 8.05 32.56 16.65
C ILE A 383 9.40 32.08 16.17
N THR A 384 9.97 31.08 16.83
CA THR A 384 11.37 30.70 16.60
C THR A 384 11.55 29.67 15.50
N ASN A 385 10.58 28.77 15.32
CA ASN A 385 10.55 27.77 14.24
C ASN A 385 9.19 27.05 14.25
N GLU A 386 8.11 27.75 13.95
CA GLU A 386 6.78 27.12 13.91
C GLU A 386 6.59 26.48 12.54
N SER A 387 6.27 25.18 12.54
CA SER A 387 6.15 24.39 11.32
C SER A 387 4.79 23.74 11.20
N PHE A 388 4.39 23.50 9.97
CA PHE A 388 3.10 22.96 9.58
C PHE A 388 3.31 21.84 8.57
N VAL A 389 2.44 20.84 8.63
CA VAL A 389 2.36 19.78 7.63
C VAL A 389 0.91 19.63 7.21
N THR A 390 0.63 19.93 5.94
CA THR A 390 -0.71 19.83 5.36
C THR A 390 -0.78 18.58 4.49
N TYR A 391 -1.79 17.74 4.71
CA TYR A 391 -2.05 16.48 4.02
C TYR A 391 -3.31 16.59 3.17
N MET A 392 -3.23 16.13 1.92
CA MET A 392 -4.40 15.84 1.09
C MET A 392 -4.84 14.41 1.37
N MET A 393 -6.01 14.23 1.99
CA MET A 393 -6.55 12.93 2.35
C MET A 393 -7.66 12.53 1.39
N PHE A 394 -7.70 11.26 1.00
CA PHE A 394 -8.67 10.69 0.07
C PHE A 394 -9.39 9.50 0.71
N LEU A 395 -10.70 9.42 0.50
CA LEU A 395 -11.58 8.33 0.88
C LEU A 395 -12.17 7.76 -0.42
N PRO A 396 -11.80 6.53 -0.83
CA PRO A 396 -12.38 5.93 -2.03
C PRO A 396 -13.86 5.62 -1.84
N PRO A 397 -14.62 5.43 -2.95
CA PRO A 397 -16.00 4.98 -2.87
C PRO A 397 -16.12 3.68 -2.06
N GLY A 398 -17.25 3.51 -1.38
CA GLY A 398 -17.57 2.32 -0.58
C GLY A 398 -17.77 2.61 0.91
N HIS A 399 -18.73 1.93 1.52
CA HIS A 399 -19.14 2.13 2.92
C HIS A 399 -18.02 1.86 3.94
N ASP A 400 -17.14 0.91 3.62
CA ASP A 400 -16.11 0.43 4.53
C ASP A 400 -14.73 1.03 4.26
N SER A 401 -14.65 2.06 3.42
CA SER A 401 -13.42 2.75 3.05
C SER A 401 -12.84 3.58 4.21
N ARG A 402 -11.55 3.90 4.12
CA ARG A 402 -10.82 4.73 5.08
C ARG A 402 -10.03 5.80 4.36
N TYR A 403 -9.92 6.96 5.01
CA TYR A 403 -9.06 8.04 4.51
C TYR A 403 -7.60 7.58 4.47
N VAL A 404 -6.93 7.93 3.38
CA VAL A 404 -5.50 7.72 3.15
C VAL A 404 -4.87 9.01 2.65
N PRO A 405 -3.62 9.31 3.05
CA PRO A 405 -2.92 10.45 2.51
C PRO A 405 -2.53 10.17 1.06
N LEU A 406 -2.60 11.20 0.21
CA LEU A 406 -2.09 11.15 -1.16
C LEU A 406 -0.83 12.00 -1.30
N LEU A 407 -0.91 13.23 -0.79
CA LEU A 407 0.15 14.23 -0.85
C LEU A 407 0.31 14.88 0.52
N LYS A 408 1.53 15.32 0.84
CA LYS A 408 1.80 16.19 1.98
C LYS A 408 2.73 17.33 1.57
N MET A 409 2.66 18.42 2.33
CA MET A 409 3.49 19.61 2.13
C MET A 409 3.90 20.17 3.48
N GLY A 410 5.19 20.43 3.66
CA GLY A 410 5.74 21.10 4.83
C GLY A 410 5.94 22.59 4.59
N TRP A 411 5.70 23.40 5.61
CA TRP A 411 6.09 24.81 5.60
C TRP A 411 6.34 25.32 7.02
N SER A 412 7.13 26.38 7.14
CA SER A 412 7.49 26.95 8.44
C SER A 412 7.83 28.42 8.33
N PHE A 413 7.73 29.12 9.45
CA PHE A 413 8.17 30.50 9.52
C PHE A 413 8.73 30.85 10.89
N LYS A 414 9.53 31.91 10.89
CA LYS A 414 10.17 32.48 12.06
C LYS A 414 10.10 33.99 11.96
N ILE A 415 9.65 34.61 13.03
CA ILE A 415 9.61 36.05 13.17
C ILE A 415 9.68 36.42 14.64
N GLU A 416 10.48 37.42 14.94
CA GLU A 416 10.59 37.97 16.27
C GLU A 416 10.22 39.45 16.22
N VAL A 417 9.45 39.88 17.21
CA VAL A 417 9.19 41.30 17.47
C VAL A 417 9.47 41.60 18.94
N ALA A 418 9.94 42.82 19.18
CA ALA A 418 10.13 43.33 20.52
C ALA A 418 9.74 44.80 20.59
N ARG A 419 9.45 45.26 21.79
CA ARG A 419 9.36 46.69 22.12
C ARG A 419 10.12 46.96 23.42
N PRO A 420 10.98 47.99 23.48
CA PRO A 420 11.79 48.26 24.68
C PRO A 420 10.98 48.66 25.91
N SER A 421 9.81 49.31 25.74
CA SER A 421 8.88 49.70 26.80
C SER A 421 7.42 49.52 26.37
N GLU A 422 6.46 49.61 27.31
CA GLU A 422 5.02 49.48 27.01
C GLU A 422 4.49 50.53 26.03
N THR A 423 5.14 51.70 25.99
CA THR A 423 4.76 52.82 25.11
C THR A 423 5.48 52.81 23.77
N ASP A 424 6.54 52.01 23.62
CA ASP A 424 7.27 51.94 22.37
C ASP A 424 6.50 51.14 21.32
N PRO A 425 6.62 51.51 20.02
CA PRO A 425 6.09 50.70 18.96
C PRO A 425 6.80 49.34 18.91
N TRP A 426 6.05 48.30 18.53
CA TRP A 426 6.63 47.02 18.18
C TRP A 426 7.55 47.17 16.97
N ALA A 427 8.69 46.49 16.99
CA ALA A 427 9.63 46.41 15.88
C ALA A 427 10.05 44.96 15.66
N VAL A 428 10.27 44.60 14.40
CA VAL A 428 10.85 43.30 14.03
C VAL A 428 12.30 43.25 14.51
N VAL A 429 12.68 42.14 15.14
CA VAL A 429 14.03 41.84 15.60
C VAL A 429 14.65 40.82 14.66
N GLY A 430 15.77 41.18 14.04
CA GLY A 430 16.43 40.34 13.04
C GLY A 430 15.71 40.35 11.68
N ILE A 431 16.01 39.35 10.85
CA ILE A 431 15.39 39.15 9.55
C ILE A 431 14.30 38.08 9.74
N PRO A 432 13.02 38.37 9.44
CA PRO A 432 12.01 37.32 9.35
C PRO A 432 12.48 36.23 8.40
N GLU A 433 12.45 34.99 8.86
CA GLU A 433 12.82 33.86 8.04
C GLU A 433 11.54 33.12 7.66
N GLN A 434 11.36 32.94 6.37
CA GLN A 434 10.40 32.02 5.84
C GLN A 434 11.17 30.86 5.27
N MET A 435 10.87 29.67 5.77
CA MET A 435 11.36 28.45 5.17
C MET A 435 10.14 27.72 4.62
N GLU A 436 9.94 27.83 3.32
CA GLU A 436 9.55 26.62 2.60
C GLU A 436 10.66 25.62 2.91
N SER A 437 10.33 24.55 3.65
CA SER A 437 11.34 23.68 4.24
C SER A 437 12.44 23.35 3.22
N PRO A 438 13.74 23.48 3.55
CA PRO A 438 14.79 23.12 2.61
C PRO A 438 14.72 21.61 2.36
N GLY A 439 14.10 21.20 1.26
CA GLY A 439 13.88 19.79 0.89
C GLY A 439 12.44 19.25 1.08
N ASP A 440 11.57 19.94 1.85
CA ASP A 440 10.14 19.56 2.05
C ASP A 440 9.14 20.68 1.67
N GLY A 441 9.62 21.74 1.02
CA GLY A 441 8.76 22.69 0.30
C GLY A 441 8.08 22.06 -0.92
N ASP A 442 8.55 20.90 -1.36
CA ASP A 442 7.92 20.15 -2.44
C ASP A 442 6.66 19.46 -1.92
N ILE A 443 5.63 19.50 -2.76
CA ILE A 443 4.46 18.66 -2.56
C ILE A 443 4.90 17.24 -2.86
N VAL A 444 4.96 16.41 -1.82
CA VAL A 444 5.46 15.03 -1.94
C VAL A 444 4.33 14.04 -1.76
N GLU A 445 4.44 12.94 -2.48
CA GLU A 445 3.59 11.78 -2.27
C GLU A 445 3.88 11.17 -0.91
N THR A 446 2.84 10.68 -0.25
CA THR A 446 3.01 10.05 1.05
C THR A 446 1.98 8.95 1.27
N SER A 447 2.37 7.95 2.06
CA SER A 447 1.49 6.93 2.63
C SER A 447 1.47 7.00 4.16
N GLU A 448 2.03 8.05 4.73
CA GLU A 448 2.13 8.28 6.17
C GLU A 448 0.91 9.05 6.66
N HIS A 449 0.01 8.39 7.37
CA HIS A 449 -1.16 9.05 7.94
C HIS A 449 -0.77 10.10 8.98
N PRO A 450 -1.46 11.25 9.01
CA PRO A 450 -1.31 12.19 10.12
C PRO A 450 -1.83 11.56 11.42
N VAL A 451 -1.08 11.76 12.51
CA VAL A 451 -1.38 11.28 13.87
C VAL A 451 -1.20 12.46 14.82
N TRP A 452 -2.13 12.62 15.76
CA TRP A 452 -2.05 13.65 16.80
C TRP A 452 -2.77 13.20 18.06
N ASP A 453 -2.29 13.65 19.22
CA ASP A 453 -2.87 13.29 20.52
C ASP A 453 -3.70 14.42 21.15
N PHE A 454 -3.69 15.61 20.54
CA PHE A 454 -4.47 16.76 20.98
C PHE A 454 -4.77 17.74 19.83
N ASN A 455 -5.81 18.56 20.01
CA ASN A 455 -6.08 19.73 19.17
C ASN A 455 -5.24 20.91 19.65
N SER A 456 -4.43 21.53 18.80
CA SER A 456 -3.60 22.67 19.21
C SER A 456 -4.41 23.95 19.48
N ALA A 457 -5.57 24.13 18.84
CA ALA A 457 -6.39 25.34 18.92
C ALA A 457 -6.73 25.76 20.37
N PRO A 458 -7.23 24.87 21.27
CA PRO A 458 -7.45 25.22 22.67
C PRO A 458 -6.15 25.54 23.43
N TYR A 459 -5.01 24.93 23.05
CA TYR A 459 -3.72 25.18 23.68
C TYR A 459 -3.02 26.45 23.20
N LEU A 460 -3.42 27.05 22.08
CA LEU A 460 -2.86 28.35 21.67
C LEU A 460 -3.18 29.43 22.72
N ASN A 461 -4.25 29.27 23.50
CA ASN A 461 -4.73 30.26 24.46
C ASN A 461 -4.31 30.02 25.92
N THR A 462 -3.86 28.83 26.31
CA THR A 462 -3.40 28.53 27.68
C THR A 462 -1.89 28.67 27.79
N GLU A 463 -1.41 29.64 28.56
CA GLU A 463 -0.02 29.72 28.99
C GLU A 463 0.26 28.54 29.91
N VAL A 464 1.18 27.64 29.54
CA VAL A 464 1.61 26.54 30.40
C VAL A 464 2.85 27.00 31.15
N GLU A 465 2.73 27.16 32.46
CA GLU A 465 3.89 27.30 33.35
C GLU A 465 4.67 25.97 33.37
N ARG A 466 5.97 26.04 33.12
CA ARG A 466 6.93 25.02 33.56
C ARG A 466 8.11 25.68 34.22
#